data_AF-A0A1U7X850-F1
#
_entry.id   AF-A0A1U7X850-F1
#
_cell.length_a   1.000
_cell.length_b   1.000
_cell.length_c   1.000
_cell.angle_alpha   90.00
_cell.angle_beta   90.00
_cell.angle_gamma   90.00
#
_symmetry.space_group_name_H-M   'P 1'
#
loop_
_entity.id
_entity.type
_entity.pdbx_description
1 polymer ?
#
loop_
_entity_poly.entity_id
_entity_poly.type
_entity_poly.pdbx_seq_one_letter_code
_entity_poly.pdbx_strand_id
1 'polypeptide(L)'
;MSLPYLISDREYANKLQMQHVLVNSLDVIARWEEGLTESAIPIGEKLYCPYERCSKLLIYDHGKKMLHECICPWCQKLFCAQCRVPWHSGRDCYKFQKEEKDREDDQKVKLLAENKKWINCPSCKSLVEKVDGCKHMTCRCKMEFCYKCGGTWSEKHWSCQTR
;
A
#
# COMPACT_ATOMS: atom_id res chain seq x y z
N MET A 1 24.57 7.26 22.96
CA MET A 1 25.28 5.95 22.96
C MET A 1 24.30 4.97 23.57
N SER A 2 23.72 3.97 22.91
CA SER A 2 23.93 3.27 21.65
C SER A 2 22.65 2.44 21.44
N LEU A 3 22.03 2.45 20.25
CA LEU A 3 20.89 1.58 19.94
C LEU A 3 21.40 0.13 19.78
N PRO A 4 21.01 -0.85 20.61
CA PRO A 4 21.66 -2.16 20.66
C PRO A 4 20.94 -3.27 19.87
N TYR A 5 20.16 -2.94 18.84
CA TYR A 5 19.53 -3.96 17.99
C TYR A 5 19.67 -3.62 16.51
N LEU A 6 20.93 -3.55 16.05
CA LEU A 6 21.23 -3.90 14.68
C LEU A 6 21.25 -5.44 14.65
N ILE A 7 20.34 -6.05 13.89
CA ILE A 7 20.32 -7.50 13.67
C ILE A 7 21.44 -7.81 12.65
N SER A 8 22.68 -7.52 13.03
CA SER A 8 23.87 -7.98 12.31
C SER A 8 24.24 -9.43 12.65
N ASP A 9 23.44 -10.10 13.49
CA ASP A 9 23.79 -11.42 13.98
C ASP A 9 23.52 -12.49 12.93
N ARG A 10 24.61 -12.93 12.30
CA ARG A 10 24.72 -14.19 11.53
C ARG A 10 23.99 -15.36 12.20
N GLU A 11 23.92 -15.39 13.53
CA GLU A 11 23.18 -16.41 14.28
C GLU A 11 21.68 -16.42 14.00
N TYR A 12 21.04 -15.25 13.84
CA TYR A 12 19.60 -15.18 13.59
C TYR A 12 19.24 -15.62 12.17
N ALA A 13 20.07 -15.23 11.18
CA ALA A 13 19.95 -15.69 9.79
C ALA A 13 20.11 -17.22 9.67
N ASN A 14 21.03 -17.81 10.43
CA ASN A 14 21.23 -19.25 10.47
C ASN A 14 20.04 -20.00 11.10
N LYS A 15 19.41 -19.42 12.13
CA LYS A 15 18.26 -20.02 12.84
C LYS A 15 17.00 -20.12 11.96
N LEU A 16 16.83 -19.21 11.00
CA LEU A 16 15.71 -19.20 10.06
C LEU A 16 15.89 -20.15 8.86
N GLN A 17 16.94 -21.00 8.85
CA GLN A 17 17.24 -21.92 7.73
C GLN A 17 17.33 -21.22 6.36
N MET A 18 17.82 -19.97 6.32
CA MET A 18 18.05 -19.22 5.07
C MET A 18 19.29 -19.70 4.29
N GLN A 19 19.55 -21.02 4.31
CA GLN A 19 20.78 -21.65 3.83
C GLN A 19 20.97 -21.56 2.30
N HIS A 20 19.94 -21.18 1.56
CA HIS A 20 19.98 -21.05 0.09
C HIS A 20 20.02 -19.61 -0.43
N VAL A 21 20.06 -18.60 0.44
CA VAL A 21 20.14 -17.19 0.03
C VAL A 21 21.27 -16.50 0.80
N LEU A 22 22.49 -16.98 0.62
CA LEU A 22 23.66 -16.17 0.95
C LEU A 22 23.92 -15.20 -0.20
N VAL A 23 23.16 -14.10 -0.23
CA VAL A 23 23.71 -12.90 -0.84
C VAL A 23 24.48 -12.20 0.27
N ASN A 24 25.81 -12.38 0.30
CA ASN A 24 26.75 -11.69 1.19
C ASN A 24 26.77 -10.14 0.99
N SER A 25 25.76 -9.59 0.32
CA SER A 25 25.60 -8.16 0.12
C SER A 25 24.83 -7.62 1.32
N LEU A 26 25.52 -6.85 2.18
CA LEU A 26 24.89 -6.11 3.27
C LEU A 26 23.67 -5.31 2.78
N ASP A 27 23.71 -4.80 1.54
CA ASP A 27 22.59 -4.10 0.91
C ASP A 27 21.33 -4.95 0.75
N VAL A 28 21.45 -6.26 0.47
CA VAL A 28 20.30 -7.14 0.33
C VAL A 28 19.67 -7.43 1.68
N ILE A 29 20.49 -7.64 2.71
CA ILE A 29 20.02 -7.82 4.08
C ILE A 29 19.34 -6.54 4.57
N ALA A 30 19.97 -5.37 4.38
CA ALA A 30 19.39 -4.09 4.77
C ALA A 30 18.04 -3.84 4.08
N ARG A 31 17.93 -4.09 2.77
CA ARG A 31 16.66 -3.97 2.03
C ARG A 31 15.61 -4.98 2.51
N TRP A 32 16.02 -6.18 2.88
CA TRP A 32 15.12 -7.19 3.43
C TRP A 32 14.59 -6.78 4.81
N GLU A 33 15.45 -6.26 5.69
CA GLU A 33 15.08 -5.74 7.01
C GLU A 33 14.16 -4.52 6.90
N GLU A 34 14.44 -3.58 5.99
CA GLU A 34 13.54 -2.48 5.66
C GLU A 34 12.18 -3.00 5.19
N GLY A 35 12.18 -3.98 4.30
CA GLY A 35 10.96 -4.61 3.80
C GLY A 35 10.14 -5.32 4.88
N LEU A 36 10.80 -6.02 5.81
CA LEU A 36 10.15 -6.66 6.96
C LEU A 36 9.53 -5.61 7.89
N THR A 37 10.29 -4.58 8.24
CA THR A 37 9.83 -3.48 9.09
C THR A 37 8.65 -2.77 8.46
N GLU A 38 8.75 -2.44 7.18
CA GLU A 38 7.65 -1.85 6.43
C GLU A 38 6.44 -2.79 6.40
N SER A 39 6.62 -4.09 6.18
CA SER A 39 5.51 -5.06 6.11
C SER A 39 4.72 -5.18 7.41
N ALA A 40 5.35 -4.92 8.55
CA ALA A 40 4.72 -4.96 9.87
C ALA A 40 3.78 -3.76 10.11
N ILE A 41 3.96 -2.66 9.38
CA ILE A 41 3.12 -1.46 9.52
C ILE A 41 1.78 -1.69 8.78
N PRO A 42 0.63 -1.43 9.42
CA PRO A 42 -0.68 -1.49 8.76
C PRO A 42 -0.76 -0.55 7.55
N ILE A 43 -1.34 -1.01 6.44
CA ILE A 43 -1.43 -0.20 5.21
C ILE A 43 -2.20 1.12 5.41
N GLY A 44 -3.15 1.16 6.35
CA GLY A 44 -3.87 2.39 6.71
C GLY A 44 -2.95 3.48 7.27
N GLU A 45 -1.91 3.05 7.98
CA GLU A 45 -0.95 3.92 8.69
C GLU A 45 0.24 4.32 7.82
N LYS A 46 0.38 3.68 6.64
CA LYS A 46 1.46 4.00 5.69
C LYS A 46 1.12 5.21 4.82
N LEU A 47 2.04 6.16 4.79
CA LEU A 47 2.02 7.30 3.91
C LEU A 47 3.42 7.46 3.30
N TYR A 48 3.55 7.74 2.01
CA TYR A 48 4.86 8.02 1.40
C TYR A 48 4.92 9.49 1.02
N CYS A 49 6.10 10.09 1.15
CA CYS A 49 6.33 11.42 0.61
C CYS A 49 6.12 11.40 -0.91
N PRO A 50 5.23 12.23 -1.48
CA PRO A 50 4.89 12.14 -2.91
C PRO A 50 5.92 12.80 -3.84
N TYR A 51 6.96 13.42 -3.28
CA TYR A 51 8.05 13.97 -4.07
C TYR A 51 9.03 12.86 -4.42
N GLU A 52 9.19 12.59 -5.72
CA GLU A 52 9.99 11.47 -6.26
C GLU A 52 11.41 11.37 -5.70
N ARG A 53 12.07 12.51 -5.48
CA ARG A 53 13.43 12.55 -4.91
C ARG A 53 13.49 12.19 -3.42
N CYS A 54 12.35 12.15 -2.74
CA CYS A 54 12.26 11.84 -1.32
C CYS A 54 11.69 10.44 -1.11
N SER A 55 10.43 10.21 -1.50
CA SER A 55 9.71 8.92 -1.39
C SER A 55 9.82 8.18 -0.04
N LYS A 56 10.21 8.87 1.04
CA LYS A 56 10.37 8.28 2.37
C LYS A 56 9.01 7.88 2.95
N LEU A 57 8.99 6.73 3.62
CA LEU A 57 7.85 6.22 4.37
C LEU A 57 7.62 7.07 5.63
N LEU A 58 6.38 7.48 5.82
CA LEU A 58 5.80 8.16 6.97
C LEU A 58 4.79 7.24 7.61
N ILE A 59 4.77 7.21 8.94
CA ILE A 59 3.77 6.48 9.72
C ILE A 59 2.79 7.51 10.28
N TYR A 60 1.51 7.32 9.97
CA TYR A 60 0.42 8.18 10.40
C TYR A 60 -0.39 7.51 11.51
N ASP A 61 -0.53 8.21 12.64
CA ASP A 61 -1.37 7.77 13.75
C ASP A 61 -2.83 8.21 13.51
N HIS A 62 -3.71 7.22 13.32
CA HIS A 62 -5.15 7.38 13.12
C HIS A 62 -5.91 7.95 14.33
N GLY A 63 -5.26 8.09 15.49
CA GLY A 63 -5.85 8.70 16.69
C GLY A 63 -6.15 10.20 16.57
N LYS A 64 -5.68 10.85 15.49
CA LYS A 64 -5.96 12.26 15.19
C LYS A 64 -6.74 12.37 13.87
N LYS A 65 -7.55 13.42 13.72
CA LYS A 65 -8.27 13.74 12.48
C LYS A 65 -7.26 13.76 11.32
N MET A 66 -7.56 13.04 10.22
CA MET A 66 -6.74 13.01 8.99
C MET A 66 -6.24 14.42 8.66
N LEU A 67 -4.94 14.64 8.81
CA LEU A 67 -4.34 15.93 8.51
C LEU A 67 -4.33 16.10 7.00
N HIS A 68 -5.15 17.02 6.51
CA HIS A 68 -5.19 17.36 5.09
C HIS A 68 -3.83 17.88 4.61
N GLU A 69 -3.17 18.68 5.45
CA GLU A 69 -1.89 19.33 5.20
C GLU A 69 -0.79 18.67 6.04
N CYS A 70 0.28 18.20 5.38
CA CYS A 70 1.42 17.56 6.03
C CYS A 70 2.75 18.10 5.49
N ILE A 71 3.73 18.26 6.38
CA ILE A 71 5.11 18.59 6.03
C ILE A 71 5.96 17.32 6.15
N CYS A 72 6.70 16.98 5.11
CA CYS A 72 7.65 15.86 5.17
C CYS A 72 8.87 16.25 6.04
N PRO A 73 9.24 15.48 7.07
CA PRO A 73 10.36 15.81 7.95
C PRO A 73 11.72 15.67 7.25
N TRP A 74 11.83 14.91 6.15
CA TRP A 74 13.09 14.71 5.43
C TRP A 74 13.35 15.78 4.37
N CYS A 75 12.35 16.13 3.56
CA CYS A 75 12.52 17.10 2.48
C CYS A 75 11.88 18.47 2.75
N GLN A 76 11.18 18.60 3.88
CA GLN A 76 10.50 19.84 4.35
C GLN A 76 9.47 20.40 3.37
N LYS A 77 9.03 19.59 2.39
CA LYS A 77 8.00 20.00 1.44
C LYS A 77 6.61 19.67 1.96
N LEU A 78 5.68 20.57 1.66
CA LEU A 78 4.26 20.44 1.95
C LEU A 78 3.59 19.47 0.97
N PHE A 79 2.68 18.65 1.46
CA PHE A 79 1.92 17.73 0.64
C PHE A 79 0.56 17.40 1.27
N CYS A 80 -0.36 16.88 0.46
CA CYS A 80 -1.68 16.48 0.96
C CYS A 80 -1.67 15.00 1.36
N ALA A 81 -1.86 14.68 2.64
CA ALA A 81 -1.87 13.27 3.08
C ALA A 81 -3.15 12.52 2.67
N GLN A 82 -4.27 13.24 2.48
CA GLN A 82 -5.51 12.66 2.01
C GLN A 82 -5.44 12.26 0.53
N CYS A 83 -4.92 13.15 -0.32
CA CYS A 83 -4.77 12.90 -1.76
C CYS A 83 -3.47 12.16 -2.11
N ARG A 84 -2.48 12.15 -1.21
CA ARG A 84 -1.15 11.54 -1.38
C ARG A 84 -0.36 12.11 -2.57
N VAL A 85 -0.43 13.42 -2.75
CA VAL A 85 0.21 14.18 -3.86
C VAL A 85 0.92 15.42 -3.32
N PRO A 86 1.81 16.06 -4.11
CA PRO A 86 2.32 17.39 -3.79
C PRO A 86 1.19 18.36 -3.45
N TRP A 87 1.48 19.36 -2.62
CA TRP A 87 0.46 20.27 -2.11
C TRP A 87 -0.31 20.97 -3.24
N HIS A 88 -1.65 20.95 -3.17
CA HIS A 88 -2.54 21.51 -4.18
C HIS A 88 -3.32 22.72 -3.63
N SER A 89 -2.60 23.80 -3.31
CA SER A 89 -3.19 25.05 -2.78
C SER A 89 -4.36 25.56 -3.63
N GLY A 90 -5.40 26.09 -2.98
CA GLY A 90 -6.53 26.74 -3.64
C GLY A 90 -7.60 25.78 -4.19
N ARG A 91 -7.40 24.46 -4.07
CA ARG A 91 -8.42 23.46 -4.38
C ARG A 91 -8.62 22.54 -3.19
N ASP A 92 -9.88 22.32 -2.81
CA ASP A 92 -10.22 21.24 -1.90
C ASP A 92 -9.90 19.87 -2.54
N CYS A 93 -9.68 18.85 -1.70
CA CYS A 93 -9.36 17.49 -2.16
C CYS A 93 -10.34 16.95 -3.19
N TYR A 94 -11.62 17.29 -3.05
CA TYR A 94 -12.68 16.75 -3.91
C TYR A 94 -12.55 17.29 -5.33
N LYS A 95 -12.39 18.60 -5.50
CA LYS A 95 -12.18 19.23 -6.80
C LYS A 95 -10.89 18.74 -7.45
N PHE A 96 -9.80 18.69 -6.68
CA PHE A 96 -8.50 18.21 -7.18
C PHE A 96 -8.61 16.78 -7.72
N GLN A 97 -9.21 15.86 -6.96
CA GLN A 97 -9.36 14.46 -7.39
C GLN A 97 -10.28 14.29 -8.60
N LYS A 98 -11.30 15.15 -8.76
CA LYS A 98 -12.20 15.10 -9.91
C LYS A 98 -11.45 15.45 -11.20
N GLU A 99 -10.67 16.52 -11.17
CA GLU A 99 -9.86 16.97 -12.32
C GLU A 99 -8.76 15.95 -12.66
N GLU A 100 -8.09 15.37 -11.66
CA GLU A 100 -7.01 14.41 -11.91
C GLU A 100 -7.50 13.07 -12.46
N LYS A 101 -8.71 12.64 -12.10
CA LYS A 101 -9.34 11.42 -12.62
C LYS A 101 -9.64 11.46 -14.11
N ASP A 102 -9.62 12.65 -14.70
CA ASP A 102 -9.86 12.89 -16.12
C ASP A 102 -8.55 12.86 -16.93
N ARG A 103 -7.39 12.59 -16.32
CA ARG A 103 -6.13 12.35 -17.04
C ARG A 103 -6.21 11.09 -17.90
N GLU A 104 -5.61 11.18 -19.08
CA GLU A 104 -5.63 10.13 -20.11
C GLU A 104 -5.10 8.77 -19.60
N ASP A 105 -4.05 8.77 -18.77
CA ASP A 105 -3.47 7.54 -18.24
C ASP A 105 -4.37 6.84 -17.22
N ASP A 106 -5.09 7.60 -16.39
CA ASP A 106 -6.12 7.06 -15.48
C ASP A 106 -7.28 6.43 -16.28
N GLN A 107 -7.62 7.00 -17.44
CA GLN A 107 -8.61 6.42 -18.35
C GLN A 107 -8.11 5.11 -18.94
N LYS A 108 -6.84 5.02 -19.37
CA LYS A 108 -6.24 3.76 -19.87
C LYS A 108 -6.29 2.65 -18.83
N VAL A 109 -5.96 2.95 -17.56
CA VAL A 109 -6.02 1.98 -16.47
C VAL A 109 -7.46 1.53 -16.21
N LYS A 110 -8.44 2.44 -16.22
CA LYS A 110 -9.87 2.10 -16.08
C LYS A 110 -10.34 1.17 -17.20
N LEU A 111 -10.02 1.50 -18.45
CA LEU A 111 -10.38 0.67 -19.60
C LEU A 111 -9.75 -0.73 -19.51
N LEU A 112 -8.48 -0.81 -19.10
CA LEU A 112 -7.83 -2.11 -18.88
C LEU A 112 -8.52 -2.90 -17.77
N ALA A 113 -8.87 -2.25 -16.67
CA ALA A 113 -9.58 -2.86 -15.54
C ALA A 113 -10.93 -3.44 -15.95
N GLU A 114 -11.70 -2.69 -16.74
CA GLU A 114 -13.00 -3.10 -17.28
C GLU A 114 -12.84 -4.31 -18.21
N ASN A 115 -11.89 -4.24 -19.15
CA ASN A 115 -11.59 -5.32 -20.10
C ASN A 115 -11.15 -6.61 -19.40
N LYS A 116 -10.30 -6.49 -18.36
CA LYS A 116 -9.81 -7.62 -17.57
C LYS A 116 -10.75 -8.02 -16.43
N LYS A 117 -11.83 -7.27 -16.22
CA LYS A 117 -12.82 -7.47 -15.15
C LYS A 117 -12.16 -7.49 -13.77
N TRP A 118 -11.17 -6.62 -13.58
CA TRP A 118 -10.56 -6.35 -12.29
C TRP A 118 -11.55 -5.63 -11.38
N ILE A 119 -11.45 -5.86 -10.08
CA ILE A 119 -12.39 -5.26 -9.12
C ILE A 119 -11.66 -4.51 -8.02
N ASN A 120 -12.33 -3.51 -7.45
CA ASN A 120 -11.78 -2.74 -6.34
C ASN A 120 -12.02 -3.46 -5.02
N CYS A 121 -11.02 -3.46 -4.15
CA CYS A 121 -11.18 -3.90 -2.76
C CYS A 121 -12.27 -3.06 -2.07
N PRO A 122 -13.25 -3.66 -1.37
CA PRO A 122 -14.34 -2.92 -0.74
C PRO A 122 -13.85 -1.97 0.36
N SER A 123 -12.74 -2.29 1.02
CA SER A 123 -12.12 -1.48 2.07
C SER A 123 -11.20 -0.39 1.51
N CYS A 124 -10.05 -0.76 0.94
CA CYS A 124 -9.02 0.22 0.54
C CYS A 124 -9.15 0.75 -0.90
N LYS A 125 -10.14 0.29 -1.67
CA LYS A 125 -10.39 0.67 -3.07
C LYS A 125 -9.26 0.41 -4.07
N SER A 126 -8.19 -0.28 -3.65
CA SER A 126 -7.15 -0.76 -4.56
C SER A 126 -7.74 -1.72 -5.58
N LEU A 127 -7.29 -1.61 -6.83
CA LEU A 127 -7.66 -2.51 -7.92
C LEU A 127 -6.97 -3.86 -7.73
N VAL A 128 -7.73 -4.95 -7.85
CA VAL A 128 -7.26 -6.31 -7.61
C VAL A 128 -7.50 -7.14 -8.86
N GLU A 129 -6.44 -7.75 -9.36
CA GLU A 129 -6.47 -8.77 -10.41
C GLU A 129 -6.61 -10.17 -9.79
N LYS A 130 -7.44 -11.03 -10.39
CA LYS A 130 -7.51 -12.46 -10.09
C LYS A 130 -6.86 -13.23 -11.22
N VAL A 131 -5.75 -13.90 -10.92
CA VAL A 131 -5.03 -14.75 -11.89
C VAL A 131 -5.79 -16.05 -12.11
N ASP A 132 -6.10 -16.79 -11.04
CA ASP A 132 -6.89 -18.03 -11.10
C ASP A 132 -7.49 -18.39 -9.72
N GLY A 133 -8.23 -19.49 -9.62
CA GLY A 133 -8.66 -20.09 -8.36
C GLY A 133 -10.03 -19.63 -7.86
N CYS A 134 -10.22 -19.73 -6.54
CA CYS A 134 -11.50 -19.45 -5.86
C CYS A 134 -11.88 -17.97 -5.94
N LYS A 135 -13.17 -17.68 -5.73
CA LYS A 135 -13.72 -16.32 -5.59
C LYS A 135 -13.40 -15.67 -4.24
N HIS A 136 -12.89 -16.40 -3.26
CA HIS A 136 -12.42 -15.80 -2.00
C HIS A 136 -11.07 -15.14 -2.21
N MET A 137 -10.97 -13.82 -2.01
CA MET A 137 -9.74 -13.05 -2.16
C MET A 137 -9.41 -12.28 -0.90
N THR A 138 -8.12 -12.23 -0.56
CA THR A 138 -7.59 -11.43 0.54
C THR A 138 -6.78 -10.27 -0.05
N CYS A 139 -7.23 -9.04 0.18
CA CYS A 139 -6.50 -7.85 -0.28
C CYS A 139 -5.20 -7.68 0.51
N ARG A 140 -4.26 -6.89 -0.03
CA ARG A 140 -3.05 -6.45 0.70
C ARG A 140 -3.40 -5.79 2.04
N CYS A 141 -4.51 -5.04 2.09
CA CYS A 141 -5.06 -4.44 3.32
C CYS A 141 -5.74 -5.45 4.27
N LYS A 142 -5.56 -6.76 4.05
CA LYS A 142 -6.11 -7.88 4.82
C LYS A 142 -7.63 -8.05 4.76
N MET A 143 -8.35 -7.19 4.04
CA MET A 143 -9.78 -7.36 3.79
C MET A 143 -10.03 -8.59 2.94
N GLU A 144 -10.88 -9.49 3.43
CA GLU A 144 -11.37 -10.65 2.71
C GLU A 144 -12.69 -10.33 1.99
N PHE A 145 -12.77 -10.66 0.71
CA PHE A 145 -13.91 -10.30 -0.13
C PHE A 145 -14.14 -11.30 -1.26
N CYS A 146 -15.37 -11.30 -1.78
CA CYS A 146 -15.75 -12.12 -2.91
C CYS A 146 -15.41 -11.42 -4.22
N TYR A 147 -14.59 -12.06 -5.06
CA TYR A 147 -14.16 -11.51 -6.34
C TYR A 147 -15.27 -11.41 -7.39
N LYS A 148 -16.37 -12.14 -7.19
CA LYS A 148 -17.51 -12.11 -8.10
C LYS A 148 -18.40 -10.88 -7.88
N CYS A 149 -18.75 -10.58 -6.63
CA CYS A 149 -19.69 -9.51 -6.29
C CYS A 149 -19.04 -8.28 -5.63
N GLY A 150 -17.76 -8.35 -5.25
CA GLY A 150 -17.04 -7.27 -4.55
C GLY A 150 -17.42 -7.09 -3.06
N GLY A 151 -18.33 -7.91 -2.53
CA GLY A 151 -18.77 -7.84 -1.15
C GLY A 151 -17.79 -8.44 -0.14
N THR A 152 -17.84 -7.97 1.11
CA THR A 152 -17.06 -8.54 2.23
C THR A 152 -17.37 -10.03 2.39
N TRP A 153 -16.32 -10.84 2.57
CA TRP A 153 -16.45 -12.28 2.64
C TRP A 153 -17.32 -12.73 3.83
N SER A 154 -18.15 -13.74 3.59
CA SER A 154 -19.03 -14.36 4.60
C SER A 154 -19.52 -15.71 4.07
N GLU A 155 -20.12 -16.54 4.92
CA GLU A 155 -20.59 -17.90 4.57
C GLU A 155 -21.50 -17.94 3.33
N LYS A 156 -22.32 -16.89 3.13
CA LYS A 156 -23.21 -16.75 1.96
C LYS A 156 -22.47 -16.70 0.63
N HIS A 157 -21.18 -16.38 0.64
CA HIS A 157 -20.39 -16.25 -0.58
C HIS A 157 -19.93 -17.59 -1.15
N TRP A 158 -20.04 -18.70 -0.42
CA TRP A 158 -19.70 -20.03 -0.96
C TRP A 158 -20.51 -20.40 -2.20
N SER A 159 -21.79 -20.02 -2.23
CA SER A 159 -22.70 -20.22 -3.37
C SER A 159 -22.91 -18.97 -4.23
N CYS A 160 -22.20 -17.87 -4.00
CA CYS A 160 -22.30 -16.64 -4.80
C CYS A 160 -22.19 -16.91 -6.32
N GLN A 161 -23.31 -16.69 -7.02
CA GLN A 161 -23.47 -16.83 -8.47
C GLN A 161 -23.46 -15.48 -9.21
N THR A 162 -23.55 -14.37 -8.49
CA THR A 162 -23.66 -13.03 -9.07
C THR A 162 -22.47 -12.70 -9.96
N ARG A 163 -22.77 -12.30 -11.20
CA ARG A 163 -21.95 -11.48 -12.08
C ARG A 163 -22.87 -10.57 -12.87
#